data_AF-A0AB39NSE6-F1
#
_entry.id   AF-A0AB39NSE6-F1
#
_cell.length_a   1.000
_cell.length_b   1.000
_cell.length_c   1.000
_cell.angle_alpha   90.00
_cell.angle_beta   90.00
_cell.angle_gamma   90.00
#
_symmetry.space_group_name_H-M   'P 1'
#
loop_
_entity.id
_entity.type
_entity.pdbx_description
1 polymer ?
#
loop_
_entity_poly.entity_id
_entity_poly.type
_entity_poly.pdbx_seq_one_letter_code
_entity_poly.pdbx_strand_id
1 'polypeptide(L)'
;MYTVVGLSRVWPPKWRLRRIAASAEVRAEREAAAEKLLTRVREIEAGVPWLRPLDVVLRDECVDVRGNHISFFGASPSRRQSMTCRMSAFVIFSTDRHPEDAAAEIHRSFPLPDGLSADGISESLRWDTDERKVAPDVAPKAVRTRVTRRHGEKSLEQLRQENGVLCMWALHGRAYFTVD
;
A
#
# COMPACT_ATOMS: atom_id res chain seq x y z
N MET A 1 -6.53 -41.65 -34.35
CA MET A 1 -7.49 -41.45 -33.24
C MET A 1 -6.80 -40.57 -32.21
N TYR A 2 -7.12 -39.27 -32.18
CA TYR A 2 -6.49 -38.33 -31.26
C TYR A 2 -7.58 -37.56 -30.53
N THR A 3 -7.73 -37.82 -29.23
CA THR A 3 -8.52 -36.96 -28.36
C THR A 3 -7.55 -35.99 -27.70
N VAL A 4 -7.42 -34.79 -28.27
CA VAL A 4 -6.80 -33.67 -27.58
C VAL A 4 -7.75 -33.26 -26.47
N VAL A 5 -7.46 -33.66 -25.24
CA VAL A 5 -8.14 -33.13 -24.05
C VAL A 5 -7.58 -31.72 -23.83
N GLY A 6 -8.19 -30.74 -24.49
CA GLY A 6 -7.97 -29.34 -24.19
C GLY A 6 -8.54 -29.06 -22.81
N LEU A 7 -7.71 -29.14 -21.76
CA LEU A 7 -7.99 -28.51 -20.48
C LEU A 7 -7.99 -27.00 -20.68
N SER A 8 -9.11 -26.47 -21.18
CA SER A 8 -9.39 -25.04 -21.11
C SER A 8 -9.38 -24.68 -19.63
N ARG A 9 -8.35 -23.96 -19.16
CA ARG A 9 -8.30 -23.46 -17.79
C ARG A 9 -9.48 -22.51 -17.60
N VAL A 10 -10.55 -23.00 -16.98
CA VAL A 10 -11.71 -22.19 -16.64
C VAL A 10 -11.36 -21.37 -15.41
N TRP A 11 -10.97 -20.12 -15.65
CA TRP A 11 -10.71 -19.16 -14.59
C TRP A 11 -11.95 -18.97 -13.69
N PRO A 12 -11.79 -18.86 -12.35
CA PRO A 12 -12.91 -18.60 -11.44
C PRO A 12 -13.65 -17.31 -11.82
N PRO A 13 -14.99 -17.27 -11.88
CA PRO A 13 -15.73 -16.04 -12.19
C PRO A 13 -15.54 -14.95 -11.11
N LYS A 14 -15.70 -13.66 -11.46
CA LYS A 14 -15.47 -12.51 -10.56
C LYS A 14 -16.19 -12.61 -9.21
N TRP A 15 -17.43 -13.10 -9.18
CA TRP A 15 -18.19 -13.26 -7.94
C TRP A 15 -17.52 -14.27 -6.98
N ARG A 16 -16.84 -15.29 -7.51
CA ARG A 16 -16.14 -16.30 -6.73
C ARG A 16 -14.86 -15.73 -6.11
N LEU A 17 -14.11 -14.94 -6.86
CA LEU A 17 -12.94 -14.22 -6.33
C LEU A 17 -13.33 -13.27 -5.20
N ARG A 18 -14.44 -12.52 -5.35
CA ARG A 18 -14.97 -11.66 -4.27
C ARG A 18 -15.33 -12.45 -3.02
N ARG A 19 -15.90 -13.64 -3.18
CA ARG A 19 -16.22 -14.53 -2.04
C ARG A 19 -14.95 -15.01 -1.35
N ILE A 20 -13.92 -15.37 -2.11
CA ILE A 20 -12.61 -15.77 -1.55
C ILE A 20 -11.96 -14.59 -0.82
N ALA A 21 -11.94 -13.39 -1.42
CA ALA A 21 -11.39 -12.19 -0.77
C ALA A 21 -12.10 -11.79 0.53
N ALA A 22 -13.32 -12.29 0.76
CA ALA A 22 -14.10 -12.08 1.97
C ALA A 22 -14.05 -13.28 2.95
N SER A 23 -13.30 -14.34 2.62
CA SER A 23 -13.21 -15.55 3.44
C SER A 23 -12.49 -15.30 4.76
N ALA A 24 -12.70 -16.21 5.73
CA ALA A 24 -12.01 -16.16 7.02
C ALA A 24 -10.49 -16.37 6.89
N GLU A 25 -10.06 -17.21 5.95
CA GLU A 25 -8.65 -17.46 5.65
C GLU A 25 -7.96 -16.17 5.14
N VAL A 26 -8.54 -15.51 4.13
CA VAL A 26 -8.00 -14.24 3.63
C VAL A 26 -8.03 -13.15 4.69
N ARG A 27 -9.02 -13.17 5.57
CA ARG A 27 -9.10 -12.24 6.71
C ARG A 27 -7.95 -12.44 7.69
N ALA A 28 -7.64 -13.68 8.06
CA ALA A 28 -6.52 -13.99 8.96
C ALA A 28 -5.18 -13.54 8.36
N GLU A 29 -4.95 -13.83 7.08
CA GLU A 29 -3.74 -13.38 6.37
C GLU A 29 -3.66 -11.84 6.28
N ARG A 30 -4.81 -11.18 6.04
CA ARG A 30 -4.90 -9.71 6.05
C ARG A 30 -4.51 -9.13 7.41
N GLU A 31 -5.01 -9.71 8.49
CA GLU A 31 -4.73 -9.27 9.86
C GLU A 31 -3.25 -9.45 10.20
N ALA A 32 -2.67 -10.60 9.86
CA ALA A 32 -1.23 -10.86 10.04
C ALA A 32 -0.36 -9.89 9.22
N ALA A 33 -0.74 -9.61 7.96
CA ALA A 33 -0.04 -8.63 7.12
C ALA A 33 -0.14 -7.21 7.68
N ALA A 34 -1.30 -6.83 8.22
CA ALA A 34 -1.52 -5.55 8.88
C ALA A 34 -0.66 -5.41 10.14
N GLU A 35 -0.62 -6.44 10.99
CA GLU A 35 0.20 -6.46 12.20
C GLU A 35 1.69 -6.30 11.87
N LYS A 36 2.19 -7.05 10.88
CA LYS A 36 3.60 -6.95 10.44
C LYS A 36 3.96 -5.52 10.01
N LEU A 37 3.08 -4.86 9.25
CA LEU A 37 3.31 -3.48 8.80
C LEU A 37 3.24 -2.48 9.96
N LEU A 38 2.26 -2.59 10.86
CA LEU A 38 2.13 -1.69 12.00
C LEU A 38 3.28 -1.82 12.99
N THR A 39 3.74 -3.05 13.25
CA THR A 39 4.95 -3.30 14.05
C THR A 39 6.14 -2.60 13.41
N ARG A 40 6.28 -2.70 12.09
CA ARG A 40 7.37 -2.00 11.40
C ARG A 40 7.27 -0.48 11.51
N VAL A 41 6.07 0.10 11.40
CA VAL A 41 5.88 1.54 11.60
C VAL A 41 6.30 1.97 13.01
N ARG A 42 5.94 1.19 14.04
CA ARG A 42 6.32 1.47 15.44
C ARG A 42 7.83 1.40 15.66
N GLU A 43 8.52 0.43 15.05
CA GLU A 43 9.98 0.34 15.11
C GLU A 43 10.65 1.58 14.54
N ILE A 44 10.13 2.10 13.42
CA ILE A 44 10.68 3.28 12.76
C ILE A 44 10.39 4.54 13.59
N GLU A 45 9.17 4.70 14.10
CA GLU A 45 8.80 5.81 15.00
C GLU A 45 9.71 5.82 16.26
N ALA A 46 9.97 4.65 16.85
CA ALA A 46 10.83 4.54 18.04
C ALA A 46 12.29 4.92 17.75
N GLY A 47 12.77 4.71 16.54
CA GLY A 47 14.16 4.95 16.16
C GLY A 47 14.41 6.23 15.37
N VAL A 48 13.36 6.95 14.98
CA VAL A 48 13.43 8.26 14.32
C VAL A 48 12.61 9.26 15.14
N PRO A 49 13.20 9.89 16.18
CA PRO A 49 12.43 10.67 17.17
C PRO A 49 11.65 11.86 16.60
N TRP A 50 12.05 12.39 15.44
CA TRP A 50 11.33 13.46 14.74
C TRP A 50 10.17 12.93 13.88
N LEU A 51 10.15 11.63 13.56
CA LEU A 51 9.08 11.00 12.80
C LEU A 51 7.99 10.55 13.77
N ARG A 52 7.13 11.50 14.15
CA ARG A 52 5.88 11.17 14.84
C ARG A 52 4.74 11.13 13.82
N PRO A 53 4.17 9.95 13.51
CA PRO A 53 3.05 9.87 12.60
C PRO A 53 1.86 10.68 13.10
N LEU A 54 1.30 11.53 12.23
CA LEU A 54 0.00 12.16 12.44
C LEU A 54 -1.12 11.13 12.26
N ASP A 55 -1.01 10.26 11.26
CA ASP A 55 -1.93 9.15 11.02
C ASP A 55 -1.21 8.01 10.27
N VAL A 56 -1.75 6.80 10.42
CA VAL A 56 -1.30 5.62 9.67
C VAL A 56 -2.53 4.96 9.05
N VAL A 57 -2.56 4.93 7.72
CA VAL A 57 -3.66 4.36 6.95
C VAL A 57 -3.25 3.04 6.34
N LEU A 58 -3.86 1.95 6.81
CA LEU A 58 -3.76 0.65 6.16
C LEU A 58 -4.70 0.56 4.97
N ARG A 59 -4.18 0.06 3.85
CA ARG A 59 -4.95 -0.22 2.63
C ARG A 59 -4.69 -1.65 2.19
N ASP A 60 -5.78 -2.38 2.07
CA ASP A 60 -5.78 -3.69 1.44
C ASP A 60 -6.21 -3.55 -0.02
N GLU A 61 -5.45 -4.18 -0.92
CA GLU A 61 -5.72 -4.20 -2.34
C GLU A 61 -5.66 -5.62 -2.86
N CYS A 62 -6.82 -6.16 -3.23
CA CYS A 62 -6.96 -7.43 -3.95
C CYS A 62 -7.30 -7.13 -5.41
N VAL A 63 -6.43 -7.55 -6.33
CA VAL A 63 -6.61 -7.36 -7.76
C VAL A 63 -6.87 -8.68 -8.46
N ASP A 64 -7.74 -8.60 -9.46
CA ASP A 64 -7.96 -9.66 -10.43
C ASP A 64 -6.86 -9.58 -11.51
N VAL A 65 -5.99 -10.58 -11.54
CA VAL A 65 -4.79 -10.58 -12.42
C VAL A 65 -5.07 -11.12 -13.83
N ARG A 66 -6.32 -11.47 -14.15
CA ARG A 66 -6.72 -12.10 -15.43
C ARG A 66 -6.51 -11.23 -16.69
N GLY A 67 -6.25 -9.93 -16.55
CA GLY A 67 -6.14 -9.00 -17.69
C GLY A 67 -5.14 -7.87 -17.54
N ASN A 68 -4.39 -7.81 -16.43
CA ASN A 68 -3.38 -6.77 -16.20
C ASN A 68 -1.99 -7.39 -16.24
N HIS A 69 -1.31 -7.24 -17.38
CA HIS A 69 0.10 -7.59 -17.56
C HIS A 69 1.06 -6.65 -16.83
N ILE A 70 0.52 -5.56 -16.27
CA ILE A 70 1.27 -4.59 -15.49
C ILE A 70 1.49 -5.19 -14.10
N SER A 71 2.75 -5.27 -13.70
CA SER A 71 3.20 -5.77 -12.40
C SER A 71 2.73 -4.85 -11.26
N PHE A 72 1.43 -4.86 -10.92
CA PHE A 72 0.85 -4.04 -9.84
C PHE A 72 1.59 -4.21 -8.51
N PHE A 73 2.27 -5.33 -8.33
CA PHE A 73 3.03 -5.66 -7.12
C PHE A 73 4.52 -5.98 -7.39
N GLY A 74 5.07 -5.59 -8.55
CA GLY A 74 6.47 -5.84 -8.90
C GLY A 74 6.84 -7.30 -9.19
N ALA A 75 5.88 -8.23 -9.11
CA ALA A 75 6.02 -9.62 -9.53
C ALA A 75 5.19 -9.85 -10.80
N SER A 76 5.79 -10.45 -11.83
CA SER A 76 5.04 -10.96 -12.98
C SER A 76 4.08 -12.03 -12.47
N PRO A 77 2.75 -11.85 -12.52
CA PRO A 77 1.84 -12.90 -12.11
C PRO A 77 2.14 -14.12 -12.96
N SER A 78 2.29 -15.28 -12.31
CA SER A 78 2.41 -16.52 -13.06
C SER A 78 1.14 -16.66 -13.91
N ARG A 79 1.22 -17.27 -15.11
CA ARG A 79 0.04 -17.51 -15.99
C ARG A 79 -1.07 -18.36 -15.33
N ARG A 80 -0.92 -18.73 -14.05
CA ARG A 80 -1.84 -19.54 -13.27
C ARG A 80 -2.64 -18.76 -12.24
N GLN A 81 -2.24 -17.53 -11.88
CA GLN A 81 -2.89 -16.76 -10.83
C GLN A 81 -4.16 -16.05 -11.33
N SER A 82 -5.23 -16.09 -10.55
CA SER A 82 -6.52 -15.43 -10.80
C SER A 82 -6.78 -14.23 -9.88
N MET A 83 -6.15 -14.18 -8.71
CA MET A 83 -6.24 -13.05 -7.78
C MET A 83 -4.98 -12.92 -6.94
N THR A 84 -4.58 -11.69 -6.62
CA THR A 84 -3.49 -11.40 -5.69
C THR A 84 -3.88 -10.27 -4.76
N CYS A 85 -3.59 -10.41 -3.47
CA CYS A 85 -3.84 -9.37 -2.46
C CYS A 85 -2.55 -8.86 -1.83
N ARG A 86 -2.46 -7.54 -1.61
CA ARG A 86 -1.33 -6.86 -0.95
C ARG A 86 -1.84 -5.84 0.07
N MET A 87 -1.25 -5.84 1.25
CA MET A 87 -1.46 -4.80 2.26
C MET A 87 -0.38 -3.72 2.13
N SER A 88 -0.77 -2.46 2.29
CA SER A 88 0.15 -1.32 2.37
C SER A 88 -0.18 -0.45 3.58
N ALA A 89 0.84 0.14 4.19
CA ALA A 89 0.71 1.15 5.23
C ALA A 89 1.19 2.51 4.69
N PHE A 90 0.31 3.50 4.72
CA PHE A 90 0.62 4.89 4.40
C PHE A 90 0.83 5.64 5.71
N VAL A 91 2.06 6.08 5.95
CA VAL A 91 2.45 6.82 7.14
C VAL A 91 2.39 8.31 6.80
N ILE A 92 1.51 9.04 7.47
CA ILE A 92 1.35 10.48 7.33
C ILE A 92 2.06 11.15 8.49
N PHE A 93 2.91 12.13 8.23
CA PHE A 93 3.65 12.86 9.27
C PHE A 93 3.96 14.28 8.80
N SER A 94 4.34 15.13 9.75
CA SER A 94 4.94 16.44 9.47
C SER A 94 6.41 16.41 9.86
N THR A 95 7.23 17.18 9.15
CA THR A 95 8.64 17.36 9.46
C THR A 95 9.11 18.75 9.04
N ASP A 96 9.95 19.36 9.86
CA ASP A 96 10.64 20.63 9.52
C ASP A 96 11.80 20.40 8.54
N ARG A 97 12.14 19.14 8.25
CA ARG A 97 13.21 18.75 7.33
C ARG A 97 12.70 18.73 5.90
N HIS A 98 13.62 18.83 4.95
CA HIS A 98 13.28 18.57 3.57
C HIS A 98 12.76 17.13 3.43
N PRO A 99 11.63 16.88 2.75
CA PRO A 99 11.04 15.55 2.66
C PRO A 99 12.03 14.50 2.12
N GLU A 100 12.83 14.82 1.11
CA GLU A 100 13.80 13.86 0.56
C GLU A 100 14.88 13.44 1.57
N ASP A 101 15.33 14.36 2.42
CA ASP A 101 16.33 14.08 3.46
C ASP A 101 15.75 13.21 4.58
N ALA A 102 14.50 13.49 4.97
CA ALA A 102 13.75 12.64 5.88
C ALA A 102 13.65 11.20 5.36
N ALA A 103 13.49 11.03 4.04
CA ALA A 103 13.33 9.73 3.39
C ALA A 103 14.64 8.97 3.42
N ALA A 104 15.71 9.66 3.01
CA ALA A 104 17.03 9.11 2.95
C ALA A 104 17.50 8.66 4.35
N GLU A 105 17.17 9.42 5.40
CA GLU A 105 17.45 9.01 6.79
C GLU A 105 16.65 7.77 7.20
N ILE A 106 15.34 7.73 6.96
CA ILE A 106 14.52 6.55 7.28
C ILE A 106 15.05 5.31 6.55
N HIS A 107 15.36 5.43 5.25
CA HIS A 107 15.90 4.32 4.46
C HIS A 107 17.27 3.85 4.96
N ARG A 108 18.14 4.78 5.38
CA ARG A 108 19.49 4.46 5.87
C ARG A 108 19.45 3.83 7.27
N SER A 109 18.61 4.34 8.15
CA SER A 109 18.50 3.89 9.55
C SER A 109 17.65 2.62 9.69
N PHE A 110 16.68 2.41 8.80
CA PHE A 110 15.73 1.30 8.87
C PHE A 110 15.68 0.52 7.55
N PRO A 111 16.74 -0.23 7.20
CA PRO A 111 16.73 -1.07 6.01
C PRO A 111 15.53 -2.02 6.04
N LEU A 112 14.87 -2.16 4.90
CA LEU A 112 13.62 -2.91 4.81
C LEU A 112 13.87 -4.41 5.06
N PRO A 113 13.08 -5.06 5.93
CA PRO A 113 13.17 -6.50 6.09
C PRO A 113 12.64 -7.22 4.84
N ASP A 114 12.99 -8.49 4.72
CA ASP A 114 12.56 -9.30 3.59
C ASP A 114 11.05 -9.27 3.40
N GLY A 115 10.67 -8.87 2.19
CA GLY A 115 9.29 -8.80 1.77
C GLY A 115 8.52 -7.56 2.21
N LEU A 116 9.21 -6.52 2.63
CA LEU A 116 8.68 -5.18 2.56
C LEU A 116 9.39 -4.43 1.43
N SER A 117 8.62 -3.59 0.74
CA SER A 117 9.15 -2.62 -0.22
C SER A 117 8.62 -1.26 0.20
N ALA A 118 9.47 -0.25 0.17
CA ALA A 118 9.04 1.11 0.37
C ALA A 118 9.12 1.83 -0.96
N ASP A 119 8.01 2.44 -1.34
CA ASP A 119 8.05 3.56 -2.25
C ASP A 119 8.38 4.76 -1.34
N GLY A 120 9.54 5.40 -1.55
CA GLY A 120 10.06 6.44 -0.65
C GLY A 120 9.09 7.62 -0.43
N ILE A 121 9.53 8.67 0.27
CA ILE A 121 8.80 9.96 0.44
C ILE A 121 8.49 10.65 -0.92
N SER A 122 8.78 10.01 -2.05
CA SER A 122 8.28 10.33 -3.38
C SER A 122 6.75 10.55 -3.43
N GLU A 123 5.96 9.85 -2.60
CA GLU A 123 4.51 10.14 -2.53
C GLU A 123 4.16 11.41 -1.74
N SER A 124 5.08 11.96 -0.95
CA SER A 124 4.90 13.24 -0.25
C SER A 124 4.93 14.41 -1.24
N LEU A 125 5.75 14.30 -2.29
CA LEU A 125 5.74 15.25 -3.39
C LEU A 125 4.39 15.25 -4.13
N ARG A 126 3.62 14.15 -4.15
CA ARG A 126 2.25 14.13 -4.71
C ARG A 126 1.22 14.89 -3.87
N TRP A 127 1.50 15.19 -2.59
CA TRP A 127 0.59 15.97 -1.77
C TRP A 127 0.80 17.48 -1.95
N ASP A 128 2.05 17.93 -2.08
CA ASP A 128 2.41 19.35 -2.20
C ASP A 128 2.83 19.83 -3.61
N THR A 129 3.01 18.95 -4.61
CA THR A 129 3.23 19.38 -6.00
C THR A 129 1.98 19.22 -6.86
N ASP A 130 1.85 20.16 -7.79
CA ASP A 130 0.82 20.22 -8.84
C ASP A 130 0.58 18.83 -9.44
N GLU A 131 -0.69 18.37 -9.45
CA GLU A 131 -1.12 16.98 -9.73
C GLU A 131 -0.59 16.42 -11.08
N ARG A 132 -0.03 17.29 -11.92
CA ARG A 132 0.52 17.00 -13.25
C ARG A 132 1.96 16.47 -13.27
N LYS A 133 2.71 16.49 -12.16
CA LYS A 133 4.15 16.13 -12.17
C LYS A 133 4.53 14.74 -11.67
N VAL A 134 3.59 13.90 -11.25
CA VAL A 134 3.93 12.55 -10.73
C VAL A 134 2.88 11.52 -11.18
N ALA A 135 3.36 10.32 -11.52
CA ALA A 135 2.64 9.22 -12.20
C ALA A 135 1.20 8.92 -11.68
N PRO A 136 0.31 8.32 -12.49
CA PRO A 136 -1.11 8.20 -12.19
C PRO A 136 -1.50 6.88 -11.47
N ASP A 137 -0.73 6.44 -10.47
CA ASP A 137 -1.10 5.21 -9.74
C ASP A 137 -2.05 5.46 -8.56
N VAL A 138 -3.03 4.56 -8.49
CA VAL A 138 -4.29 4.68 -7.77
C VAL A 138 -4.10 4.51 -6.27
N ALA A 139 -4.16 5.61 -5.51
CA ALA A 139 -5.05 5.83 -4.37
C ALA A 139 -4.79 7.06 -3.47
N PRO A 140 -4.31 8.22 -3.96
CA PRO A 140 -4.29 9.42 -3.13
C PRO A 140 -5.67 9.75 -2.55
N LYS A 141 -6.75 9.61 -3.34
CA LYS A 141 -8.10 10.00 -2.91
C LYS A 141 -8.64 9.18 -1.73
N ALA A 142 -8.49 7.85 -1.75
CA ALA A 142 -9.03 6.99 -0.69
C ALA A 142 -8.26 7.14 0.63
N VAL A 143 -6.94 7.32 0.54
CA VAL A 143 -6.10 7.62 1.71
C VAL A 143 -6.46 9.00 2.26
N ARG A 144 -6.55 10.02 1.40
CA ARG A 144 -6.99 11.38 1.76
C ARG A 144 -8.34 11.37 2.49
N THR A 145 -9.37 10.73 1.92
CA THR A 145 -10.70 10.68 2.55
C THR A 145 -10.69 9.99 3.92
N ARG A 146 -9.86 8.97 4.11
CA ARG A 146 -9.74 8.32 5.43
C ARG A 146 -9.06 9.22 6.45
N VAL A 147 -7.98 9.90 6.05
CA VAL A 147 -7.26 10.86 6.90
C VAL A 147 -8.20 11.99 7.31
N THR A 148 -8.83 12.68 6.36
CA THR A 148 -9.73 13.81 6.67
C THR A 148 -10.86 13.37 7.60
N ARG A 149 -11.48 12.21 7.36
CA ARG A 149 -12.54 11.68 8.22
C ARG A 149 -12.06 11.40 9.66
N ARG A 150 -10.86 10.86 9.84
CA ARG A 150 -10.30 10.58 11.18
C ARG A 150 -9.98 11.85 11.96
N HIS A 151 -9.66 12.93 11.25
CA HIS A 151 -9.38 14.23 11.84
C HIS A 151 -10.59 15.17 11.81
N GLY A 152 -11.80 14.64 12.01
CA GLY A 152 -13.02 15.45 12.16
C GLY A 152 -13.45 16.17 10.89
N GLU A 153 -13.22 15.57 9.73
CA GLU A 153 -13.49 16.12 8.40
C GLU A 153 -12.71 17.40 8.06
N LYS A 154 -11.64 17.71 8.82
CA LYS A 154 -10.69 18.76 8.47
C LYS A 154 -10.19 18.56 7.04
N SER A 155 -10.18 19.65 6.29
CA SER A 155 -9.53 19.69 4.97
C SER A 155 -8.02 19.46 5.11
N LEU A 156 -7.37 19.04 4.02
CA LEU A 156 -5.91 18.90 4.00
C LEU A 156 -5.22 20.25 4.26
N GLU A 157 -5.81 21.36 3.80
CA GLU A 157 -5.30 22.71 4.06
C GLU A 157 -5.32 23.05 5.55
N GLN A 158 -6.37 22.69 6.27
CA GLN A 158 -6.43 22.88 7.72
C GLN A 158 -5.39 22.03 8.45
N LEU A 159 -5.23 20.76 8.05
CA LEU A 159 -4.19 19.90 8.62
C LEU A 159 -2.78 20.45 8.37
N ARG A 160 -2.54 21.07 7.21
CA ARG A 160 -1.29 21.77 6.90
C ARG A 160 -1.08 23.00 7.76
N GLN A 161 -2.11 23.83 7.92
CA GLN A 161 -2.01 25.03 8.75
C GLN A 161 -1.68 24.69 10.21
N GLU A 162 -2.20 23.57 10.71
CA GLU A 162 -1.97 23.11 12.08
C GLU A 162 -0.62 22.42 12.28
N ASN A 163 -0.10 21.71 11.26
CA ASN A 163 1.04 20.80 11.44
C ASN A 163 2.26 21.16 10.58
N GLY A 164 2.14 22.06 9.60
CA GLY A 164 3.18 22.35 8.61
C GLY A 164 3.09 21.49 7.34
N VAL A 165 4.24 21.26 6.70
CA VAL A 165 4.34 20.42 5.49
C VAL A 165 3.97 18.99 5.81
N LEU A 166 2.98 18.44 5.09
CA LEU A 166 2.52 17.08 5.30
C LEU A 166 3.22 16.12 4.32
N CYS A 167 3.91 15.13 4.87
CA CYS A 167 4.55 14.07 4.13
C CYS A 167 3.75 12.77 4.22
N MET A 168 3.86 11.95 3.17
CA MET A 168 3.32 10.61 3.10
C MET A 168 4.41 9.65 2.62
N TRP A 169 4.62 8.58 3.39
CA TRP A 169 5.52 7.50 3.06
C TRP A 169 4.76 6.17 3.00
N ALA A 170 5.04 5.36 1.97
CA ALA A 170 4.33 4.11 1.75
C ALA A 170 5.23 2.90 2.03
N LEU A 171 4.73 2.02 2.89
CA LEU A 171 5.29 0.70 3.15
C LEU A 171 4.38 -0.36 2.54
N HIS A 172 4.88 -1.10 1.57
CA HIS A 172 4.17 -2.18 0.90
C HIS A 172 4.63 -3.53 1.44
N GLY A 173 3.67 -4.38 1.81
CA GLY A 173 3.92 -5.79 2.05
C GLY A 173 4.14 -6.56 0.75
N ARG A 174 4.58 -7.82 0.85
CA ARG A 174 4.42 -8.78 -0.26
C ARG A 174 2.95 -9.08 -0.50
N ALA A 175 2.68 -9.71 -1.63
CA ALA A 175 1.44 -10.45 -1.79
C ALA A 175 1.28 -11.43 -0.62
N TYR A 176 0.20 -11.30 0.14
CA TYR A 176 -0.08 -12.16 1.29
C TYR A 176 -1.06 -13.28 0.94
N PHE A 177 -1.80 -13.13 -0.17
CA PHE A 177 -2.74 -14.14 -0.63
C PHE A 177 -2.78 -14.19 -2.15
N THR A 178 -2.81 -15.40 -2.70
CA THR A 178 -2.88 -15.65 -4.14
C THR A 178 -3.78 -16.84 -4.40
N VAL A 179 -4.66 -16.73 -5.40
CA VAL A 179 -5.45 -17.85 -5.92
C VAL A 179 -4.92 -18.18 -7.30
N ASP A 180 -4.66 -19.46 -7.56
CA ASP A 180 -4.46 -19.98 -8.91
C ASP A 180 -5.82 -20.23 -9.59
#